data_AF-A0A239HBV5-F1
#
_entry.id   AF-A0A239HBV5-F1
#
_cell.length_a   1.000
_cell.length_b   1.000
_cell.length_c   1.000
_cell.angle_alpha   90.00
_cell.angle_beta   90.00
_cell.angle_gamma   90.00
#
_symmetry.space_group_name_H-M   'P 1'
#
loop_
_entity.id
_entity.type
_entity.pdbx_description
1 polymer ?
#
loop_
_entity_poly.entity_id
_entity_poly.type
_entity_poly.pdbx_seq_one_letter_code
_entity_poly.pdbx_strand_id
1 'polypeptide(L)'
;MRSKGLKRLAFFVVFLIPVVWYLFLQLFGSNNFSLELQNPVPEGCLAYEQITIASKDDSLSVVETNYMNRVIYGADKRSANLIYNSQEYFDCLNQPEADLVLINKEGLWGAYNLNREGVDQLLTELDILTLQQSYGKGTSR
;
A
#
# COMPACT_ATOMS: atom_id res chain seq x y z
N MET A 1 -14.99 11.12 56.17
CA MET A 1 -14.82 11.82 54.86
C MET A 1 -14.09 11.02 53.77
N ARG A 2 -13.51 9.84 54.04
CA ARG A 2 -12.66 9.07 53.09
C ARG A 2 -13.37 8.36 51.92
N SER A 3 -14.65 7.98 52.05
CA SER A 3 -15.32 7.15 51.02
C SER A 3 -15.99 7.94 49.88
N LYS A 4 -16.32 9.22 50.09
CA LYS A 4 -16.98 10.05 49.06
C LYS A 4 -16.02 10.45 47.93
N GLY A 5 -14.74 10.66 48.24
CA GLY A 5 -13.70 10.95 47.25
C GLY A 5 -13.40 9.76 46.35
N LEU A 6 -13.31 8.55 46.92
CA LEU A 6 -13.02 7.33 46.17
C LEU A 6 -14.14 6.97 45.17
N LYS A 7 -15.41 7.17 45.57
CA LYS A 7 -16.56 6.95 44.67
C LYS A 7 -16.57 7.93 43.49
N ARG A 8 -16.20 9.19 43.72
CA ARG A 8 -16.07 10.20 42.65
C ARG A 8 -14.92 9.88 41.71
N LEU A 9 -13.77 9.46 42.25
CA LEU A 9 -12.62 9.04 41.46
C LEU A 9 -12.97 7.84 40.56
N ALA A 10 -13.63 6.81 41.12
CA ALA A 10 -14.05 5.65 40.36
C ALA A 10 -15.02 6.01 39.21
N PHE A 11 -15.94 6.94 39.45
CA PHE A 11 -16.85 7.42 38.41
C PHE A 11 -16.09 8.17 37.30
N PHE A 12 -15.16 9.07 37.65
CA PHE A 12 -14.33 9.75 36.66
C PHE A 12 -13.52 8.75 35.82
N VAL A 13 -12.88 7.76 36.44
CA VAL A 13 -12.10 6.73 35.75
C VAL A 13 -12.96 5.91 34.79
N VAL A 14 -14.13 5.44 35.22
CA VAL A 14 -15.02 4.61 34.38
C VAL A 14 -15.61 5.37 33.19
N PHE A 15 -15.86 6.68 33.33
CA PHE A 15 -16.47 7.47 32.25
C PHE A 15 -15.47 8.22 31.38
N LEU A 16 -14.34 8.70 31.93
CA LEU A 16 -13.33 9.41 31.13
C LEU A 16 -12.39 8.46 30.42
N ILE A 17 -12.01 7.31 31.00
CA ILE A 17 -11.06 6.41 30.32
C ILE A 17 -11.61 5.93 28.98
N PRO A 18 -12.87 5.46 28.85
CA PRO A 18 -13.40 5.06 27.54
C PRO A 18 -13.48 6.22 26.55
N VAL A 19 -13.80 7.44 27.00
CA VAL A 19 -13.87 8.63 26.14
C VAL A 19 -12.48 9.04 25.67
N VAL A 20 -11.50 9.09 26.58
CA VAL A 20 -10.10 9.38 26.24
C VAL A 20 -9.52 8.28 25.36
N TRP A 21 -9.85 7.01 25.62
CA TRP A 21 -9.43 5.88 24.78
C TRP A 21 -10.05 5.95 23.39
N TYR A 22 -11.33 6.28 23.29
CA TYR A 22 -12.01 6.49 22.01
C TYR A 22 -11.38 7.64 21.24
N LEU A 23 -11.11 8.78 21.88
CA LEU A 23 -10.44 9.93 21.25
C LEU A 23 -8.99 9.61 20.89
N PHE A 24 -8.28 8.83 21.71
CA PHE A 24 -6.95 8.34 21.43
C PHE A 24 -6.95 7.41 20.21
N LEU A 25 -7.90 6.47 20.12
CA LEU A 25 -8.09 5.64 18.93
C LEU A 25 -8.56 6.45 17.72
N GLN A 26 -9.26 7.57 17.90
CA GLN A 26 -9.63 8.43 16.78
C GLN A 26 -8.43 9.26 16.28
N LEU A 27 -7.54 9.69 17.19
CA LEU A 27 -6.31 10.44 16.88
C LEU A 27 -5.19 9.56 16.32
N PHE A 28 -4.99 8.37 16.88
CA PHE A 28 -3.91 7.44 16.50
C PHE A 28 -4.39 6.27 15.64
N GLY A 29 -5.69 5.95 15.64
CA GLY A 29 -6.29 4.93 14.77
C GLY A 29 -6.74 5.49 13.42
N SER A 30 -6.44 6.76 13.12
CA SER A 30 -6.11 7.14 11.76
C SER A 30 -4.81 6.42 11.43
N ASN A 31 -4.91 5.12 11.08
CA ASN A 31 -3.81 4.35 10.54
C ASN A 31 -3.37 5.10 9.29
N ASN A 32 -2.37 5.96 9.44
CA ASN A 32 -1.63 6.53 8.35
C ASN A 32 -0.82 5.36 7.79
N PHE A 33 -1.49 4.50 7.00
CA PHE A 33 -0.81 3.60 6.09
C PHE A 33 -0.12 4.49 5.07
N SER A 34 1.01 5.09 5.45
CA SER A 34 1.89 5.83 4.57
C SER A 34 2.91 4.84 4.06
N LEU A 35 2.74 4.41 2.82
CA LEU A 35 3.83 3.80 2.09
C LEU A 35 4.89 4.86 1.84
N GLU A 36 6.14 4.50 2.08
CA GLU A 36 7.28 5.33 1.72
C GLU A 36 7.67 5.02 0.28
N LEU A 37 7.92 6.06 -0.51
CA LEU A 37 8.44 5.89 -1.85
C LEU A 37 9.82 5.25 -1.78
N GLN A 38 10.01 4.11 -2.44
CA GLN A 38 11.29 3.39 -2.39
C GLN A 38 12.36 4.14 -3.16
N ASN A 39 12.08 4.47 -4.44
CA ASN A 39 12.99 5.23 -5.29
C ASN A 39 12.19 6.08 -6.30
N PRO A 40 12.62 7.32 -6.61
CA PRO A 40 12.09 8.02 -7.77
C PRO A 40 12.43 7.28 -9.07
N VAL A 41 11.63 7.47 -10.13
CA VAL A 41 11.95 6.91 -11.45
C VAL A 41 13.26 7.53 -11.95
N PRO A 42 14.29 6.73 -12.30
CA PRO A 42 15.53 7.27 -12.83
C PRO A 42 15.33 8.02 -14.15
N GLU A 43 16.15 9.04 -14.40
CA GLU A 43 16.08 9.81 -15.65
C GLU A 43 16.27 8.91 -16.87
N GLY A 44 15.33 8.96 -17.81
CA GLY A 44 15.34 8.13 -19.02
C GLY A 44 14.57 6.81 -18.90
N CYS A 45 14.12 6.39 -17.71
CA CYS A 45 13.21 5.27 -17.57
C CYS A 45 11.75 5.71 -17.82
N LEU A 46 10.90 4.78 -18.30
CA LEU A 46 9.48 5.04 -18.48
C LEU A 46 8.78 5.29 -17.14
N ALA A 47 8.09 6.43 -17.03
CA ALA A 47 7.22 6.77 -15.91
C ALA A 47 5.75 6.60 -16.32
N TYR A 48 4.91 6.19 -15.37
CA TYR A 48 3.49 5.92 -15.61
C TYR A 48 2.61 6.88 -14.81
N GLU A 49 1.68 7.56 -15.48
CA GLU A 49 0.76 8.52 -14.82
C GLU A 49 -0.17 7.86 -13.78
N GLN A 50 -0.53 6.61 -14.02
CA GLN A 50 -1.44 5.82 -13.18
C GLN A 50 -0.67 4.78 -12.38
N ILE A 51 -1.28 4.28 -11.30
CA ILE A 51 -0.73 3.14 -10.57
C ILE A 51 -0.61 1.97 -11.54
N THR A 52 0.61 1.47 -11.69
CA THR A 52 0.96 0.46 -12.68
C THR A 52 1.75 -0.65 -12.00
N ILE A 53 1.35 -1.88 -12.26
CA ILE A 53 2.11 -3.08 -11.95
C ILE A 53 2.80 -3.49 -13.24
N ALA A 54 4.13 -3.47 -13.25
CA ALA A 54 4.88 -4.01 -14.38
C ALA A 54 5.39 -5.40 -14.03
N SER A 55 5.20 -6.34 -14.95
CA SER A 55 5.79 -7.68 -14.89
C SER A 55 6.98 -7.78 -15.82
N LYS A 56 8.02 -8.47 -15.36
CA LYS A 56 9.32 -8.63 -16.05
C LYS A 56 9.24 -9.47 -17.33
N ASP A 57 8.26 -10.37 -17.44
CA ASP A 57 8.09 -11.23 -18.60
C ASP A 57 6.64 -11.73 -18.69
N ASP A 58 6.10 -11.80 -19.91
CA ASP A 58 4.84 -12.46 -20.23
C ASP A 58 4.88 -13.95 -19.83
N SER A 59 6.04 -14.60 -19.88
CA SER A 59 6.21 -16.01 -19.55
C SER A 59 5.86 -16.34 -18.10
N LEU A 60 5.96 -15.36 -17.19
CA LEU A 60 5.61 -15.51 -15.78
C LEU A 60 4.11 -15.79 -15.58
N SER A 61 3.26 -15.31 -16.50
CA SER A 61 1.83 -15.64 -16.50
C SER A 61 1.56 -17.13 -16.78
N VAL A 62 2.47 -17.80 -17.49
CA VAL A 62 2.37 -19.22 -17.86
C VAL A 62 2.99 -20.13 -16.80
N VAL A 63 4.09 -19.71 -16.17
CA VAL A 63 4.81 -20.53 -15.17
C VAL A 63 4.12 -20.49 -13.81
N GLU A 64 3.70 -19.30 -13.36
CA GLU A 64 3.15 -19.07 -12.02
C GLU A 64 1.70 -18.56 -12.11
N THR A 65 0.90 -19.25 -12.93
CA THR A 65 -0.45 -18.82 -13.32
C THR A 65 -1.36 -18.50 -12.14
N ASN A 66 -1.25 -19.21 -11.01
CA ASN A 66 -2.07 -18.92 -9.82
C ASN A 66 -1.73 -17.54 -9.24
N TYR A 67 -0.44 -17.26 -9.02
CA TYR A 67 0.00 -15.99 -8.47
C TYR A 67 -0.27 -14.84 -9.44
N MET A 68 0.00 -15.03 -10.73
CA MET A 68 -0.28 -14.00 -11.73
C MET A 68 -1.79 -13.72 -11.87
N ASN A 69 -2.65 -14.74 -11.78
CA ASN A 69 -4.10 -14.53 -11.78
C ASN A 69 -4.58 -13.69 -10.60
N ARG A 70 -3.96 -13.84 -9.41
CA ARG A 70 -4.25 -12.99 -8.26
C ARG A 70 -3.82 -11.55 -8.50
N VAL A 71 -2.67 -11.34 -9.15
CA VAL A 71 -2.18 -10.00 -9.53
C VAL A 71 -3.10 -9.36 -10.55
N ILE A 72 -3.48 -10.07 -11.62
CA ILE A 72 -4.42 -9.62 -12.65
C ILE A 72 -5.75 -9.21 -12.02
N TYR A 73 -6.35 -10.08 -11.21
CA TYR A 73 -7.60 -9.78 -10.53
C TYR A 73 -7.45 -8.60 -9.56
N GLY A 74 -6.33 -8.51 -8.86
CA GLY A 74 -6.04 -7.42 -7.93
C GLY A 74 -5.88 -6.06 -8.60
N ALA A 75 -5.22 -6.02 -9.76
CA ALA A 75 -5.05 -4.83 -10.58
C ALA A 75 -6.39 -4.36 -11.15
N ASP A 76 -7.16 -5.28 -11.76
CA ASP A 76 -8.47 -4.99 -12.35
C ASP A 76 -9.45 -4.41 -11.33
N LYS A 77 -9.54 -5.05 -10.16
CA LYS A 77 -10.41 -4.60 -9.05
C LYS A 77 -10.11 -3.16 -8.59
N ARG A 78 -8.87 -2.70 -8.74
CA ARG A 78 -8.40 -1.38 -8.28
C ARG A 78 -8.20 -0.39 -9.42
N SER A 79 -8.54 -0.79 -10.64
CA SER A 79 -8.30 0.01 -11.86
C SER A 79 -6.83 0.42 -11.99
N ALA A 80 -5.91 -0.44 -11.55
CA ALA A 80 -4.48 -0.27 -11.77
C ALA A 80 -4.09 -0.91 -13.10
N ASN A 81 -3.13 -0.32 -13.81
CA ASN A 81 -2.66 -0.87 -15.05
C ASN A 81 -1.75 -2.07 -14.77
N LEU A 82 -1.95 -3.16 -15.49
CA LEU A 82 -1.00 -4.26 -15.55
C LEU A 82 -0.34 -4.23 -16.92
N ILE A 83 0.98 -4.18 -16.94
CA ILE A 83 1.77 -4.19 -18.16
C ILE A 83 2.85 -5.24 -18.07
N TYR A 84 3.28 -5.71 -19.23
CA TYR A 84 4.39 -6.63 -19.37
C TYR A 84 5.52 -5.86 -20.06
N ASN A 85 6.64 -5.75 -19.37
CA ASN A 85 7.82 -5.00 -19.82
C ASN A 85 9.01 -5.94 -19.95
N SER A 86 10.03 -5.51 -20.70
CA SER A 86 11.27 -6.27 -20.84
C SER A 86 12.16 -6.15 -19.58
N GLN A 87 13.12 -7.07 -19.45
CA GLN A 87 14.18 -6.99 -18.44
C GLN A 87 14.90 -5.64 -18.42
N GLU A 88 15.11 -5.02 -19.59
CA GLU A 88 15.80 -3.72 -19.70
C GLU A 88 15.12 -2.63 -18.87
N TYR A 89 13.79 -2.68 -18.73
CA TYR A 89 13.05 -1.77 -17.87
C TYR A 89 13.35 -1.98 -16.38
N PHE A 90 13.45 -3.23 -15.96
CA PHE A 90 13.78 -3.59 -14.58
C PHE A 90 15.23 -3.24 -14.25
N ASP A 91 16.15 -3.42 -15.21
CA ASP A 91 17.53 -2.97 -15.09
C ASP A 91 17.59 -1.44 -14.95
N CYS A 92 16.79 -0.70 -15.73
CA CYS A 92 16.67 0.76 -15.63
C CYS A 92 16.25 1.21 -14.23
N LEU A 93 15.30 0.50 -13.60
CA LEU A 93 14.85 0.75 -12.23
C LEU A 93 15.80 0.25 -11.13
N ASN A 94 16.94 -0.36 -11.50
CA ASN A 94 17.83 -1.08 -10.59
C ASN A 94 17.12 -2.19 -9.78
N GLN A 95 16.15 -2.86 -10.39
CA GLN A 95 15.41 -3.99 -9.82
C GLN A 95 15.54 -5.26 -10.69
N PRO A 96 16.76 -5.69 -11.07
CA PRO A 96 16.94 -6.76 -12.06
C PRO A 96 16.41 -8.12 -11.59
N GLU A 97 16.38 -8.34 -10.28
CA GLU A 97 15.98 -9.61 -9.66
C GLU A 97 14.48 -9.72 -9.38
N ALA A 98 13.73 -8.62 -9.48
CA ALA A 98 12.30 -8.62 -9.20
C ALA A 98 11.50 -9.16 -10.40
N ASP A 99 10.39 -9.81 -10.10
CA ASP A 99 9.45 -10.30 -11.12
C ASP A 99 8.33 -9.29 -11.41
N LEU A 100 7.98 -8.49 -10.39
CA LEU A 100 6.93 -7.50 -10.40
C LEU A 100 7.43 -6.20 -9.76
N VAL A 101 7.02 -5.05 -10.29
CA VAL A 101 7.24 -3.75 -9.65
C VAL A 101 5.95 -2.95 -9.61
N LEU A 102 5.74 -2.21 -8.52
CA LEU A 102 4.65 -1.27 -8.35
C LEU A 102 5.17 0.14 -8.55
N ILE A 103 4.67 0.83 -9.56
CA ILE A 103 5.19 2.13 -9.99
C ILE A 103 4.05 3.10 -10.33
N ASN A 104 4.30 4.40 -10.13
CA ASN A 104 3.49 5.48 -10.67
C ASN A 104 4.40 6.67 -11.04
N LYS A 105 3.80 7.84 -11.24
CA LYS A 105 4.51 9.08 -11.62
C LYS A 105 5.52 9.57 -10.59
N GLU A 106 5.33 9.21 -9.32
CA GLU A 106 6.19 9.64 -8.21
C GLU A 106 7.45 8.76 -8.15
N GLY A 107 7.33 7.49 -8.54
CA GLY A 107 8.43 6.55 -8.54
C GLY A 107 8.01 5.11 -8.35
N LEU A 108 9.04 4.31 -8.04
CA LEU A 108 8.93 2.93 -7.59
C LEU A 108 8.49 2.91 -6.13
N TRP A 109 7.39 2.21 -5.87
CA TRP A 109 6.85 1.99 -4.52
C TRP A 109 7.33 0.69 -3.92
N GLY A 110 7.50 -0.34 -4.75
CA GLY A 110 8.03 -1.61 -4.31
C GLY A 110 8.37 -2.53 -5.47
N ALA A 111 9.23 -3.50 -5.18
CA ALA A 111 9.66 -4.55 -6.07
C ALA A 111 9.44 -5.90 -5.39
N TYR A 112 8.89 -6.87 -6.11
CA TYR A 112 8.39 -8.10 -5.55
C TYR A 112 8.73 -9.29 -6.43
N ASN A 113 8.88 -10.44 -5.78
CA ASN A 113 9.02 -11.72 -6.46
C ASN A 113 7.65 -12.37 -6.63
N LEU A 114 7.48 -13.16 -7.68
CA LEU A 114 6.23 -13.84 -8.00
C LEU A 114 6.05 -15.10 -7.16
N ASN A 115 5.89 -14.89 -5.86
CA ASN A 115 5.59 -15.92 -4.88
C ASN A 115 4.45 -15.46 -3.98
N ARG A 116 4.00 -16.32 -3.05
CA ARG A 116 2.89 -16.00 -2.15
C ARG A 116 3.09 -14.70 -1.37
N GLU A 117 4.25 -14.54 -0.73
CA GLU A 117 4.56 -13.40 0.13
C GLU A 117 4.67 -12.10 -0.68
N GLY A 118 5.37 -12.14 -1.81
CA GLY A 118 5.54 -11.00 -2.70
C GLY A 118 4.22 -10.53 -3.31
N VAL A 119 3.35 -11.46 -3.72
CA VAL A 119 2.00 -11.11 -4.21
C VAL A 119 1.11 -10.57 -3.09
N ASP A 120 1.15 -11.16 -1.90
CA ASP A 120 0.36 -10.66 -0.76
C ASP A 120 0.80 -9.25 -0.37
N GLN A 121 2.12 -8.98 -0.37
CA GLN A 121 2.68 -7.66 -0.12
C GLN A 121 2.29 -6.67 -1.22
N LEU A 122 2.52 -7.00 -2.50
CA LEU A 122 2.14 -6.16 -3.65
C LEU A 122 0.67 -5.74 -3.58
N LEU A 123 -0.24 -6.69 -3.35
CA LEU A 123 -1.67 -6.41 -3.30
C LEU A 123 -2.06 -5.52 -2.11
N THR A 124 -1.36 -5.67 -0.97
CA THR A 124 -1.55 -4.83 0.20
C THR A 124 -1.07 -3.41 -0.07
N GLU A 125 0.10 -3.26 -0.67
CA GLU A 125 0.64 -1.94 -1.00
C GLU A 125 -0.19 -1.24 -2.08
N LEU A 126 -0.67 -1.99 -3.07
CA LEU A 126 -1.61 -1.51 -4.07
C LEU A 126 -2.93 -1.02 -3.43
N ASP A 127 -3.47 -1.74 -2.45
CA ASP A 127 -4.63 -1.30 -1.67
C ASP A 127 -4.38 0.06 -1.01
N ILE A 128 -3.23 0.20 -0.33
CA ILE A 128 -2.86 1.42 0.36
C ILE A 128 -2.72 2.59 -0.62
N LEU A 129 -2.01 2.42 -1.74
CA LEU A 129 -1.85 3.48 -2.75
C LEU A 129 -3.20 3.89 -3.36
N THR A 130 -4.07 2.93 -3.64
CA THR A 130 -5.40 3.21 -4.19
C THR A 130 -6.24 4.00 -3.18
N LEU A 131 -6.20 3.62 -1.90
CA LEU A 131 -6.86 4.35 -0.82
C LEU A 131 -6.30 5.77 -0.70
N GLN A 132 -4.97 5.95 -0.66
CA GLN A 132 -4.34 7.27 -0.61
C GLN A 132 -4.76 8.17 -1.77
N GLN A 133 -4.80 7.65 -3.00
CA GLN A 133 -5.28 8.41 -4.15
C GLN A 133 -6.76 8.81 -4.03
N SER A 134 -7.59 7.94 -3.44
CA SER A 134 -9.02 8.23 -3.21
C SER A 134 -9.24 9.27 -2.11
N TYR A 135 -8.48 9.20 -1.01
CA TYR A 135 -8.59 10.14 0.12
C TYR A 135 -7.94 11.51 -0.19
N GLY A 136 -6.84 11.53 -0.95
CA GLY A 136 -6.18 12.76 -1.40
C GLY A 136 -7.02 13.61 -2.36
N LYS A 137 -7.98 13.00 -3.06
CA LYS A 137 -8.98 13.73 -3.88
C LYS A 137 -10.10 14.36 -3.04
N GLY A 138 -10.22 14.02 -1.76
CA GLY A 138 -11.34 14.44 -0.88
C GLY A 138 -11.00 15.47 0.20
N THR A 139 -9.73 15.86 0.37
CA THR A 139 -9.28 16.77 1.45
C THR A 139 -8.81 18.14 0.98
N SER A 140 -9.07 18.51 -0.28
CA SER A 140 -9.07 19.93 -0.66
C SER A 140 -10.39 20.54 -0.17
N ARG A 141 -10.40 20.98 1.09
CA ARG A 141 -11.38 21.92 1.64
C ARG A 141 -10.68 23.23 1.94
#